data_AF-A0A7D6ZIZ9-F1
#
_entry.id   AF-A0A7D6ZIZ9-F1
#
_cell.length_a   1.000
_cell.length_b   1.000
_cell.length_c   1.000
_cell.angle_alpha   90.00
_cell.angle_beta   90.00
_cell.angle_gamma   90.00
#
_symmetry.space_group_name_H-M   'P 1'
#
loop_
_entity.id
_entity.type
_entity.pdbx_description
1 polymer ?
#
loop_
_entity_poly.entity_id
_entity_poly.type
_entity_poly.pdbx_seq_one_letter_code
_entity_poly.pdbx_strand_id
1 'polypeptide(L)'
;MSEYIDESTYPEPLLTEAPPGQPVPQDDPPDPTYNLVARVLHWLMAVLIVAMLFLGAALIGTIGNYGVLLSIHRTVGLTILVLALIRIANRLLRRAPAPPAALPRLERMAATASELTLYVLFILQPLLGWALVSASGIPVRILNGLQLPAIAPENARLYAGLHLAHTWLAYLLLALFTAHMCAVLWHATALRDGLLRRMLWPRRPR
;
A
#
# COMPACT_ATOMS: atom_id res chain seq x y z
N MET A 1 -59.58 33.05 24.35
CA MET A 1 -58.12 32.83 24.28
C MET A 1 -57.89 31.35 23.96
N SER A 2 -57.95 30.98 22.69
CA SER A 2 -57.34 29.78 22.07
C SER A 2 -57.87 29.73 20.64
N GLU A 3 -57.15 30.38 19.75
CA GLU A 3 -57.42 30.40 18.31
C GLU A 3 -56.93 29.06 17.74
N TYR A 4 -57.87 28.28 17.22
CA TYR A 4 -57.64 27.00 16.56
C TYR A 4 -57.10 27.30 15.16
N ILE A 5 -55.81 27.04 14.93
CA ILE A 5 -55.18 27.19 13.62
C ILE A 5 -55.63 26.02 12.74
N ASP A 6 -56.35 26.36 11.67
CA ASP A 6 -56.74 25.46 10.59
C ASP A 6 -55.53 25.16 9.69
N GLU A 7 -55.04 23.93 9.72
CA GLU A 7 -53.89 23.45 8.95
C GLU A 7 -54.22 23.07 7.49
N SER A 8 -55.44 23.31 6.98
CA SER A 8 -55.84 22.85 5.65
C SER A 8 -55.34 23.69 4.46
N THR A 9 -54.40 24.62 4.65
CA THR A 9 -53.90 25.52 3.58
C THR A 9 -52.40 25.34 3.33
N TYR A 10 -51.97 24.12 3.02
CA TYR A 10 -50.73 23.92 2.26
C TYR A 10 -51.12 23.56 0.82
N PRO A 11 -50.72 24.37 -0.19
CA PRO A 11 -50.84 23.93 -1.57
C PRO A 11 -49.98 22.68 -1.74
N GLU A 12 -50.59 21.61 -2.25
CA GLU A 12 -49.84 20.42 -2.70
C GLU A 12 -48.65 20.89 -3.54
N PRO A 13 -47.41 20.45 -3.24
CA PRO A 13 -46.32 20.68 -4.17
C PRO A 13 -46.72 19.98 -5.46
N LEU A 14 -46.82 20.77 -6.53
CA LEU A 14 -47.06 20.30 -7.88
C LEU A 14 -45.99 19.24 -8.20
N LEU A 15 -46.33 17.97 -8.00
CA LEU A 15 -45.57 16.84 -8.51
C LEU A 15 -45.71 16.92 -10.03
N THR A 16 -44.84 17.71 -10.65
CA THR A 16 -44.54 17.55 -12.07
C THR A 16 -44.00 16.14 -12.20
N GLU A 17 -44.89 15.19 -12.47
CA GLU A 17 -44.50 13.84 -12.83
C GLU A 17 -43.52 13.97 -14.00
N ALA A 18 -42.29 13.50 -13.77
CA ALA A 18 -41.29 13.45 -14.83
C ALA A 18 -41.90 12.70 -16.03
N PRO A 19 -41.62 13.15 -17.28
CA PRO A 19 -42.20 12.53 -18.47
C PRO A 19 -41.98 11.01 -18.45
N PRO A 20 -43.02 10.20 -18.66
CA PRO A 20 -42.88 8.74 -18.66
C PRO A 20 -41.90 8.32 -19.75
N GLY A 21 -40.78 7.71 -19.34
CA GLY A 21 -39.76 7.20 -20.25
C GLY A 21 -38.40 7.90 -20.17
N GLN A 22 -38.21 8.94 -19.34
CA GLN A 22 -36.85 9.37 -19.03
C GLN A 22 -36.23 8.43 -18.00
N PRO A 23 -35.06 7.81 -18.28
CA PRO A 23 -34.31 7.10 -17.25
C PRO A 23 -34.02 8.09 -16.12
N VAL A 24 -34.54 7.82 -14.92
CA VAL A 24 -34.06 8.49 -13.72
C VAL A 24 -32.53 8.33 -13.73
N PRO A 25 -31.75 9.42 -13.67
CA PRO A 25 -30.30 9.29 -13.53
C PRO A 25 -30.04 8.40 -12.32
N GLN A 26 -29.64 7.16 -12.57
CA GLN A 26 -29.12 6.30 -11.53
C GLN A 26 -27.76 6.91 -11.21
N ASP A 27 -27.74 7.82 -10.23
CA ASP A 27 -26.52 8.22 -9.57
C ASP A 27 -25.98 6.97 -8.88
N ASP A 28 -25.27 6.14 -9.64
CA ASP A 28 -24.56 4.98 -9.09
C ASP A 28 -23.70 5.52 -7.95
N PRO A 29 -23.91 5.03 -6.71
CA PRO A 29 -23.16 5.53 -5.57
C PRO A 29 -21.66 5.37 -5.88
N PRO A 30 -20.84 6.40 -5.61
CA PRO A 30 -19.43 6.36 -5.96
C PRO A 30 -18.79 5.10 -5.37
N ASP A 31 -18.02 4.38 -6.21
CA ASP A 31 -17.27 3.18 -5.80
C ASP A 31 -16.66 3.36 -4.40
N PRO A 32 -16.88 2.43 -3.45
CA PRO A 32 -16.41 2.59 -2.09
C PRO A 32 -14.88 2.76 -2.07
N THR A 33 -14.41 3.91 -1.60
CA THR A 33 -12.99 4.28 -1.56
C THR A 33 -12.33 3.84 -0.25
N TYR A 34 -11.02 3.62 -0.28
CA TYR A 34 -10.26 3.37 0.94
C TYR A 34 -10.22 4.62 1.83
N ASN A 35 -10.18 4.41 3.15
CA ASN A 35 -9.99 5.51 4.09
C ASN A 35 -8.69 6.29 3.80
N LEU A 36 -8.65 7.56 4.21
CA LEU A 36 -7.52 8.45 3.94
C LEU A 36 -6.18 7.88 4.42
N VAL A 37 -6.13 7.33 5.63
CA VAL A 37 -4.91 6.74 6.22
C VAL A 37 -4.39 5.58 5.37
N ALA A 38 -5.27 4.68 4.91
CA ALA A 38 -4.89 3.56 4.07
C ALA A 38 -4.27 4.00 2.74
N ARG A 39 -4.80 5.08 2.14
CA ARG A 39 -4.30 5.65 0.89
C ARG A 39 -2.93 6.30 1.08
N VAL A 40 -2.79 7.15 2.10
CA VAL A 40 -1.51 7.81 2.42
C VAL A 40 -0.43 6.75 2.68
N LEU A 41 -0.73 5.75 3.53
CA LEU A 41 0.21 4.65 3.80
C LEU A 41 0.52 3.85 2.55
N HIS A 42 -0.43 3.65 1.63
CA HIS A 42 -0.18 2.90 0.39
C HIS A 42 0.81 3.64 -0.51
N TRP A 43 0.55 4.91 -0.80
CA TRP A 43 1.40 5.71 -1.68
C TRP A 43 2.77 5.97 -1.07
N LEU A 44 2.84 6.22 0.24
CA LEU A 44 4.10 6.35 0.95
C LEU A 44 4.93 5.06 0.84
N MET A 45 4.31 3.90 1.09
CA MET A 45 4.98 2.60 0.91
C MET A 45 5.43 2.40 -0.54
N ALA A 46 4.60 2.70 -1.53
CA ALA A 46 4.95 2.55 -2.93
C ALA A 46 6.22 3.36 -3.29
N VAL A 47 6.28 4.63 -2.89
CA VAL A 47 7.45 5.49 -3.12
C VAL A 47 8.69 4.93 -2.42
N LEU A 48 8.57 4.53 -1.15
CA LEU A 48 9.70 3.99 -0.39
C LEU A 48 10.22 2.67 -0.97
N ILE A 49 9.34 1.77 -1.40
CA ILE A 49 9.72 0.49 -2.01
C ILE A 49 10.44 0.73 -3.35
N VAL A 50 9.93 1.62 -4.19
CA VAL A 50 10.62 2.00 -5.44
C VAL A 50 12.01 2.56 -5.14
N ALA A 51 12.11 3.53 -4.23
CA ALA A 51 13.40 4.07 -3.80
C ALA A 51 14.34 2.97 -3.30
N MET A 52 13.81 1.97 -2.58
CA MET A 52 14.59 0.90 -2.01
C MET A 52 15.14 -0.09 -3.04
N LEU A 53 14.38 -0.37 -4.09
CA LEU A 53 14.84 -1.19 -5.22
C LEU A 53 16.03 -0.52 -5.93
N PHE A 54 15.93 0.79 -6.18
CA PHE A 54 17.05 1.56 -6.76
C PHE A 54 18.24 1.65 -5.81
N LEU A 55 18.00 1.86 -4.52
CA LEU A 55 19.06 1.94 -3.52
C LEU A 55 19.80 0.62 -3.35
N GLY A 56 19.09 -0.51 -3.37
CA GLY A 56 19.67 -1.85 -3.38
C GLY A 56 20.52 -2.10 -4.62
N ALA A 57 20.03 -1.73 -5.81
CA ALA A 57 20.82 -1.83 -7.04
C ALA A 57 22.07 -0.94 -7.00
N ALA A 58 21.96 0.28 -6.49
CA ALA A 58 23.07 1.20 -6.34
C ALA A 58 24.13 0.69 -5.34
N LEU A 59 23.72 -0.01 -4.28
CA LEU A 59 24.65 -0.66 -3.35
C LEU A 59 25.49 -1.76 -4.01
N ILE A 60 24.92 -2.50 -4.96
CA ILE A 60 25.64 -3.53 -5.71
C ILE A 60 26.64 -2.89 -6.69
N GLY A 61 26.30 -1.75 -7.30
CA GLY A 61 27.11 -1.10 -8.33
C GLY A 61 28.07 0.00 -7.85
N THR A 62 28.07 0.38 -6.57
CA THR A 62 28.87 1.51 -6.08
C THR A 62 30.30 1.11 -5.70
N ILE A 63 31.26 2.01 -5.96
CA ILE A 63 32.69 1.80 -5.64
C ILE A 63 33.16 2.78 -4.54
N GLY A 64 32.51 3.94 -4.35
CA GLY A 64 33.00 5.01 -3.46
C GLY A 64 32.11 5.38 -2.27
N ASN A 65 30.77 5.31 -2.41
CA ASN A 65 29.83 5.85 -1.41
C ASN A 65 29.09 4.78 -0.61
N TYR A 66 29.64 3.55 -0.55
CA TYR A 66 28.97 2.39 0.03
C TYR A 66 28.45 2.62 1.46
N GLY A 67 29.26 3.21 2.34
CA GLY A 67 28.89 3.43 3.74
C GLY A 67 27.67 4.35 3.92
N VAL A 68 27.62 5.47 3.18
CA VAL A 68 26.49 6.41 3.21
C VAL A 68 25.25 5.73 2.64
N LEU A 69 25.38 5.08 1.49
CA LEU A 69 24.29 4.41 0.80
C LEU A 69 23.69 3.28 1.65
N LEU A 70 24.54 2.54 2.36
CA LEU A 70 24.15 1.48 3.27
C LEU A 70 23.43 2.03 4.52
N SER A 71 23.88 3.18 5.05
CA SER A 71 23.21 3.86 6.15
C SER A 71 21.79 4.31 5.76
N ILE A 72 21.65 4.89 4.56
CA ILE A 72 20.33 5.25 4.00
C ILE A 72 19.48 3.99 3.82
N HIS A 73 20.05 2.92 3.28
CA HIS A 73 19.34 1.65 3.08
C HIS A 73 18.86 1.04 4.39
N ARG A 74 19.67 1.01 5.45
CA ARG A 74 19.21 0.53 6.76
C ARG A 74 18.06 1.38 7.31
N THR A 75 18.17 2.70 7.18
CA THR A 75 17.19 3.66 7.71
C THR A 75 15.86 3.60 6.98
N VAL A 76 15.89 3.55 5.64
CA VAL A 76 14.68 3.43 4.82
C VAL A 76 14.03 2.06 5.04
N GLY A 77 14.83 0.99 5.17
CA GLY A 77 14.33 -0.36 5.38
C GLY A 77 13.60 -0.50 6.71
N LEU A 78 14.15 0.07 7.77
CA LEU A 78 13.49 0.13 9.07
C LEU A 78 12.20 0.98 9.02
N THR A 79 12.23 2.12 8.33
CA THR A 79 11.04 2.96 8.13
C THR A 79 9.93 2.17 7.44
N ILE A 80 10.26 1.40 6.38
CA ILE A 80 9.32 0.52 5.69
C ILE A 80 8.73 -0.53 6.63
N LEU A 81 9.56 -1.16 7.47
CA LEU A 81 9.08 -2.14 8.46
C LEU A 81 8.03 -1.52 9.40
N VAL A 82 8.33 -0.35 9.98
CA VAL A 82 7.40 0.36 10.89
C VAL A 82 6.10 0.72 10.17
N LEU A 83 6.20 1.29 8.97
CA LEU A 83 5.02 1.67 8.18
C LEU A 83 4.20 0.45 7.74
N ALA A 84 4.83 -0.68 7.44
CA ALA A 84 4.15 -1.93 7.11
C ALA A 84 3.35 -2.45 8.31
N LEU A 85 3.91 -2.41 9.52
CA LEU A 85 3.18 -2.77 10.75
C LEU A 85 1.98 -1.86 10.99
N ILE A 86 2.15 -0.53 10.85
CA ILE A 86 1.05 0.43 10.95
C ILE A 86 -0.03 0.15 9.89
N ARG A 87 0.39 -0.15 8.66
CA ARG A 87 -0.52 -0.48 7.56
C ARG A 87 -1.34 -1.74 7.85
N ILE A 88 -0.70 -2.80 8.38
CA ILE A 88 -1.38 -4.03 8.79
C ILE A 88 -2.37 -3.72 9.91
N ALA A 89 -1.97 -3.00 10.96
CA ALA A 89 -2.85 -2.59 12.04
C ALA A 89 -4.07 -1.81 11.52
N ASN A 90 -3.88 -0.86 10.61
CA ASN A 90 -4.98 -0.11 10.00
C ASN A 90 -5.91 -1.00 9.15
N ARG A 91 -5.37 -1.99 8.43
CA ARG A 91 -6.17 -2.97 7.65
C ARG A 91 -6.99 -3.89 8.56
N LEU A 92 -6.48 -4.24 9.73
CA LEU A 92 -7.20 -5.06 10.71
C LEU A 92 -8.29 -4.26 11.43
N LEU A 93 -8.02 -2.98 11.75
CA LEU A 93 -8.97 -2.10 12.44
C LEU A 93 -10.06 -1.54 11.53
N ARG A 94 -9.82 -1.45 10.21
CA ARG A 94 -10.74 -0.84 9.25
C ARG A 94 -11.04 -1.79 8.11
N ARG A 95 -12.32 -2.14 7.95
CA ARG A 95 -12.80 -3.03 6.88
C ARG A 95 -12.43 -2.46 5.51
N ALA A 96 -11.73 -3.24 4.70
CA ALA A 96 -11.44 -2.87 3.32
C ALA A 96 -12.72 -2.91 2.47
N PRO A 97 -12.88 -2.01 1.48
CA PRO A 97 -13.96 -2.10 0.50
C PRO A 97 -13.99 -3.47 -0.17
N ALA A 98 -15.19 -4.01 -0.40
CA ALA A 98 -15.33 -5.27 -1.12
C ALA A 98 -14.76 -5.13 -2.55
N PRO A 99 -14.04 -6.15 -3.06
CA PRO A 99 -13.60 -6.14 -4.44
C PRO A 99 -14.83 -6.14 -5.36
N PRO A 100 -14.78 -5.47 -6.53
CA PRO A 100 -15.91 -5.43 -7.46
C PRO A 100 -16.43 -6.84 -7.74
N ALA A 101 -17.75 -7.03 -7.77
CA ALA A 101 -18.36 -8.34 -7.99
C ALA A 101 -18.00 -8.93 -9.37
N ALA A 102 -17.68 -8.07 -10.35
CA ALA A 102 -17.41 -8.43 -11.73
C ALA A 102 -16.00 -9.00 -12.02
N LEU A 103 -15.07 -9.03 -11.05
CA LEU A 103 -13.72 -9.57 -11.30
C LEU A 103 -13.73 -11.10 -11.47
N PRO A 104 -13.14 -11.65 -12.55
CA PRO A 104 -12.93 -13.09 -12.72
C PRO A 104 -12.25 -13.71 -11.49
N ARG A 105 -12.62 -14.95 -11.17
CA ARG A 105 -12.09 -15.66 -9.97
C ARG A 105 -10.57 -15.70 -9.95
N LEU A 106 -9.94 -15.96 -11.10
CA LEU A 106 -8.48 -16.05 -11.21
C LEU A 106 -7.80 -14.70 -10.93
N GLU A 107 -8.32 -13.60 -11.47
CA GLU A 107 -7.81 -12.24 -11.22
C GLU A 107 -7.94 -11.87 -9.73
N ARG A 108 -9.08 -12.20 -9.11
CA ARG A 108 -9.30 -11.98 -7.68
C ARG A 108 -8.32 -12.76 -6.81
N MET A 109 -8.05 -14.02 -7.16
CA MET A 109 -7.07 -14.86 -6.47
C MET A 109 -5.65 -14.29 -6.64
N ALA A 110 -5.27 -13.91 -7.85
CA ALA A 110 -3.96 -13.32 -8.13
C ALA A 110 -3.75 -11.99 -7.40
N ALA A 111 -4.77 -11.11 -7.37
CA ALA A 111 -4.72 -9.86 -6.62
C ALA A 111 -4.55 -10.12 -5.12
N THR A 112 -5.31 -11.06 -4.55
CA THR A 112 -5.23 -11.40 -3.12
C THR A 112 -3.88 -12.02 -2.77
N ALA A 113 -3.39 -12.96 -3.59
CA ALA A 113 -2.13 -13.64 -3.37
C ALA A 113 -0.94 -12.68 -3.49
N SER A 114 -0.93 -11.81 -4.50
CA SER A 114 0.11 -10.79 -4.67
C SER A 114 0.11 -9.78 -3.53
N GLU A 115 -1.06 -9.27 -3.10
CA GLU A 115 -1.18 -8.40 -1.93
C GLU A 115 -0.59 -9.07 -0.69
N LEU A 116 -1.04 -10.28 -0.36
CA LEU A 116 -0.59 -11.00 0.84
C LEU A 116 0.92 -11.27 0.79
N THR A 117 1.44 -11.69 -0.35
CA THR A 117 2.87 -11.96 -0.51
C THR A 117 3.69 -10.68 -0.34
N LEU A 118 3.24 -9.56 -0.91
CA LEU A 118 3.89 -8.26 -0.72
C LEU A 118 3.88 -7.82 0.74
N TYR A 119 2.77 -8.02 1.48
CA TYR A 119 2.72 -7.75 2.92
C TYR A 119 3.79 -8.55 3.69
N VAL A 120 3.92 -9.85 3.40
CA VAL A 120 4.94 -10.69 4.02
C VAL A 120 6.34 -10.18 3.69
N LEU A 121 6.60 -9.84 2.43
CA LEU A 121 7.91 -9.35 1.99
C LEU A 121 8.27 -8.00 2.61
N PHE A 122 7.33 -7.08 2.79
CA PHE A 122 7.57 -5.78 3.44
C PHE A 122 8.01 -5.91 4.90
N ILE A 123 7.70 -7.02 5.56
CA ILE A 123 8.13 -7.33 6.92
C ILE A 123 9.42 -8.16 6.90
N LEU A 124 9.43 -9.24 6.14
CA LEU A 124 10.51 -10.21 6.14
C LEU A 124 11.82 -9.63 5.59
N GLN A 125 11.75 -8.84 4.52
CA GLN A 125 12.93 -8.26 3.88
C GLN A 125 13.76 -7.35 4.81
N PRO A 126 13.17 -6.33 5.49
CA PRO A 126 13.92 -5.51 6.42
C PRO A 126 14.34 -6.25 7.70
N LEU A 127 13.55 -7.22 8.18
CA LEU A 127 13.95 -8.07 9.31
C LEU A 127 15.18 -8.91 8.98
N LEU A 128 15.23 -9.51 7.78
CA LEU A 128 16.41 -10.24 7.31
C LEU A 128 17.61 -9.31 7.15
N GLY A 129 17.41 -8.08 6.66
CA GLY A 129 18.48 -7.08 6.57
C GLY A 129 19.04 -6.71 7.96
N TRP A 130 18.17 -6.56 8.96
CA TRP A 130 18.59 -6.28 10.34
C TRP A 130 19.33 -7.49 10.95
N ALA A 131 18.83 -8.70 10.75
CA ALA A 131 19.51 -9.93 11.17
C ALA A 131 20.86 -10.09 10.48
N LEU A 132 20.95 -9.76 9.19
CA LEU A 132 22.18 -9.81 8.39
C LEU A 132 23.25 -8.89 8.97
N VAL A 133 22.92 -7.63 9.25
CA VAL A 133 23.87 -6.70 9.88
C VAL A 133 24.23 -7.17 11.30
N SER A 134 23.27 -7.67 12.07
CA SER A 134 23.52 -8.23 13.41
C SER A 134 24.55 -9.38 13.36
N ALA A 135 24.42 -10.28 12.38
CA ALA A 135 25.30 -11.44 12.22
C ALA A 135 26.72 -11.07 11.74
N SER A 136 26.93 -9.84 11.24
CA SER A 136 28.23 -9.35 10.78
C SER A 136 29.18 -8.88 11.89
N GLY A 137 28.69 -8.75 13.13
CA GLY A 137 29.46 -8.20 14.25
C GLY A 137 29.59 -6.66 14.24
N ILE A 138 29.08 -5.99 13.20
CA ILE A 138 29.11 -4.53 13.09
C ILE A 138 27.89 -3.92 13.79
N PRO A 139 28.05 -2.84 14.58
CA PRO A 139 26.93 -2.12 15.17
C PRO A 139 25.87 -1.71 14.14
N VAL A 140 24.61 -2.08 14.42
CA VAL A 140 23.45 -1.71 13.59
C VAL A 140 23.14 -0.23 13.81
N ARG A 141 23.76 0.66 13.02
CA ARG A 141 23.50 2.11 13.07
C ARG A 141 22.61 2.56 11.92
N ILE A 142 21.66 3.45 12.22
CA ILE A 142 20.85 4.19 11.24
C ILE A 142 21.37 5.63 11.08
N LEU A 143 20.79 6.41 10.16
CA LEU A 143 21.31 7.71 9.70
C LEU A 143 21.56 8.74 10.81
N ASN A 144 20.81 8.70 11.91
CA ASN A 144 20.97 9.61 13.06
C ASN A 144 21.99 9.13 14.11
N GLY A 145 22.74 8.07 13.82
CA GLY A 145 23.71 7.47 14.75
C GLY A 145 23.10 6.55 15.82
N LEU A 146 21.76 6.43 15.88
CA LEU A 146 21.08 5.52 16.79
C LEU A 146 21.51 4.07 16.50
N GLN A 147 21.95 3.40 17.56
CA GLN A 147 22.33 2.01 17.52
C GLN A 147 21.14 1.14 17.94
N LEU A 148 20.76 0.22 17.05
CA LEU A 148 19.71 -0.76 17.32
C LEU A 148 20.31 -2.01 17.96
N PRO A 149 19.54 -2.72 18.81
CA PRO A 149 19.99 -4.00 19.34
C PRO A 149 20.20 -5.02 18.22
N ALA A 150 21.19 -5.90 18.40
CA ALA A 150 21.36 -7.04 17.53
C ALA A 150 20.20 -8.03 17.73
N ILE A 151 19.65 -8.55 16.63
CA ILE A 151 18.56 -9.54 16.65
C ILE A 151 19.02 -10.94 16.25
N ALA A 152 20.31 -11.10 15.94
CA ALA A 152 20.94 -12.35 15.60
C ALA A 152 22.38 -12.37 16.16
N PRO A 153 22.92 -13.56 16.51
CA PRO A 153 24.29 -13.68 16.99
C PRO A 153 25.30 -13.42 15.86
N GLU A 154 26.47 -12.91 16.21
CA GLU A 154 27.60 -12.82 15.29
C GLU A 154 28.02 -14.21 14.85
N ASN A 155 27.91 -14.48 13.54
CA ASN A 155 28.24 -15.79 12.98
C ASN A 155 28.37 -15.69 11.45
N ALA A 156 29.56 -16.00 10.92
CA ALA A 156 29.85 -15.90 9.48
C ALA A 156 28.98 -16.82 8.60
N ARG A 157 28.63 -18.03 9.07
CA ARG A 157 27.75 -18.95 8.33
C ARG A 157 26.32 -18.41 8.27
N LEU A 158 25.83 -17.88 9.39
CA LEU A 158 24.52 -17.24 9.45
C LEU A 158 24.48 -15.99 8.55
N TYR A 159 25.51 -15.15 8.61
CA TYR A 159 25.67 -13.98 7.75
C TYR A 159 25.55 -14.36 6.26
N ALA A 160 26.30 -15.37 5.82
CA ALA A 160 26.25 -15.83 4.42
C ALA A 160 24.84 -16.30 4.01
N GLY A 161 24.18 -17.09 4.87
CA GLY A 161 22.81 -17.55 4.63
C GLY A 161 21.79 -16.40 4.58
N LEU A 162 21.88 -15.45 5.51
CA LEU A 162 21.02 -14.27 5.55
C LEU A 162 21.24 -13.36 4.35
N HIS A 163 22.49 -13.21 3.90
CA HIS A 163 22.81 -12.41 2.73
C HIS A 163 22.16 -13.02 1.48
N LEU A 164 22.31 -14.33 1.28
CA LEU A 164 21.68 -15.06 0.20
C LEU A 164 20.16 -14.93 0.24
N ALA A 165 19.55 -15.14 1.41
CA ALA A 165 18.10 -15.02 1.59
C ALA A 165 17.61 -13.59 1.28
N HIS A 166 18.29 -12.57 1.81
CA HIS A 166 17.95 -11.17 1.58
C HIS A 166 18.04 -10.79 0.09
N THR A 167 19.06 -11.29 -0.63
CA THR A 167 19.20 -11.07 -2.07
C THR A 167 18.08 -11.75 -2.87
N TRP A 168 17.77 -13.02 -2.61
CA TRP A 168 16.70 -13.71 -3.34
C TRP A 168 15.32 -13.14 -3.05
N LEU A 169 15.04 -12.75 -1.81
CA LEU A 169 13.81 -12.08 -1.45
C LEU A 169 13.72 -10.67 -2.06
N ALA A 170 14.85 -9.97 -2.25
CA ALA A 170 14.88 -8.72 -3.02
C ALA A 170 14.47 -8.94 -4.48
N TYR A 171 14.98 -9.99 -5.13
CA TYR A 171 14.59 -10.33 -6.50
C TYR A 171 13.12 -10.75 -6.60
N LEU A 172 12.63 -11.53 -5.65
CA LEU A 172 11.20 -11.88 -5.58
C LEU A 172 10.34 -10.63 -5.41
N LEU A 173 10.72 -9.72 -4.52
CA LEU A 173 10.04 -8.45 -4.31
C LEU A 173 10.04 -7.60 -5.59
N LEU A 174 11.17 -7.49 -6.28
CA LEU A 174 11.27 -6.79 -7.57
C LEU A 174 10.33 -7.39 -8.62
N ALA A 175 10.31 -8.71 -8.76
CA ALA A 175 9.45 -9.41 -9.72
C ALA A 175 7.97 -9.19 -9.41
N LEU A 176 7.55 -9.36 -8.15
CA LEU A 176 6.16 -9.16 -7.73
C LEU A 176 5.72 -7.71 -7.83
N PHE A 177 6.58 -6.76 -7.45
CA PHE A 177 6.31 -5.34 -7.58
C PHE A 177 6.12 -4.96 -9.06
N THR A 178 6.97 -5.47 -9.94
CA THR A 178 6.88 -5.24 -11.39
C THR A 178 5.58 -5.81 -11.95
N ALA A 179 5.25 -7.07 -11.62
CA ALA A 179 4.01 -7.70 -12.03
C ALA A 179 2.77 -6.94 -11.53
N HIS A 180 2.79 -6.50 -10.26
CA HIS A 180 1.74 -5.69 -9.67
C HIS A 180 1.58 -4.35 -10.40
N MET A 181 2.68 -3.66 -10.69
CA MET A 181 2.65 -2.40 -11.45
C MET A 181 2.10 -2.59 -12.86
N CYS A 182 2.53 -3.63 -13.57
CA CYS A 182 1.99 -3.97 -14.89
C CYS A 182 0.48 -4.23 -14.84
N ALA A 183 -0.01 -4.99 -13.85
CA ALA A 183 -1.44 -5.21 -13.66
C ALA A 183 -2.18 -3.89 -13.40
N VAL A 184 -1.68 -3.05 -12.48
CA VAL A 184 -2.29 -1.75 -12.19
C VAL A 184 -2.36 -0.86 -13.44
N LEU A 185 -1.30 -0.81 -14.25
CA LEU A 185 -1.28 -0.06 -15.50
C LEU A 185 -2.25 -0.63 -16.54
N TRP A 186 -2.36 -1.95 -16.63
CA TRP A 186 -3.32 -2.63 -17.49
C TRP A 186 -4.76 -2.27 -17.11
N HIS A 187 -5.10 -2.37 -15.82
CA HIS A 187 -6.40 -1.96 -15.30
C HIS A 187 -6.68 -0.47 -15.54
N ALA A 188 -5.67 0.39 -15.40
CA ALA A 188 -5.80 1.83 -15.59
C ALA A 188 -6.00 2.25 -17.05
N THR A 189 -5.30 1.61 -17.99
CA THR A 189 -5.21 2.08 -19.38
C THR A 189 -6.08 1.27 -20.34
N ALA A 190 -6.09 -0.06 -20.21
CA ALA A 190 -6.80 -0.98 -21.09
C ALA A 190 -8.23 -1.26 -20.61
N LEU A 191 -8.41 -1.71 -19.35
CA LEU A 191 -9.73 -2.05 -18.80
C LEU A 191 -10.53 -0.81 -18.38
N ARG A 192 -9.83 0.22 -17.88
CA ARG A 192 -10.42 1.48 -17.38
C ARG A 192 -11.55 1.26 -16.37
N ASP A 193 -11.43 0.22 -15.56
CA ASP A 193 -12.42 -0.25 -14.59
C ASP A 193 -12.49 0.59 -13.30
N GLY A 194 -11.75 1.69 -13.24
CA GLY A 194 -11.72 2.58 -12.08
C GLY A 194 -11.03 1.99 -10.85
N LEU A 195 -10.32 0.85 -10.94
CA LEU A 195 -9.63 0.22 -9.82
C LEU A 195 -8.70 1.22 -9.09
N LEU A 196 -7.94 2.01 -9.86
CA LEU A 196 -7.08 3.06 -9.32
C LEU A 196 -7.85 4.16 -8.58
N ARG A 197 -9.08 4.49 -8.99
CA ARG A 197 -9.89 5.54 -8.32
C ARG A 197 -10.15 5.22 -6.85
N ARG A 198 -10.13 3.94 -6.47
CA ARG A 198 -10.30 3.51 -5.07
C ARG A 198 -9.10 3.89 -4.18
N MET A 199 -7.92 4.06 -4.77
CA MET A 199 -6.69 4.50 -4.11
C MET A 199 -6.36 5.98 -4.33
N LEU A 200 -7.03 6.65 -5.27
CA LEU A 200 -6.86 8.08 -5.54
C LEU A 200 -7.67 8.95 -4.57
N TRP A 201 -7.35 10.24 -4.55
CA TRP A 201 -8.09 11.23 -3.78
C TRP A 201 -9.50 11.44 -4.36
N PRO A 202 -10.56 11.62 -3.55
CA PRO A 202 -11.89 11.88 -4.09
C PRO A 202 -11.86 13.23 -4.79
N ARG A 203 -12.15 13.27 -6.09
CA ARG A 203 -12.36 14.56 -6.77
C ARG A 203 -13.62 15.17 -6.16
N ARG A 204 -13.53 16.40 -5.64
CA ARG A 204 -14.75 17.16 -5.29
C ARG A 204 -15.59 17.27 -6.57
N PRO A 205 -16.91 16.97 -6.54
CA PRO A 205 -17.76 17.29 -7.66
C PRO A 205 -17.64 18.79 -7.94
N ARG A 206 -17.41 19.13 -9.21
CA ARG A 206 -17.45 20.52 -9.69
C ARG A 206 -18.89 20.90 -9.97
#